data_AF-W1X946-F1
#
_entry.id   AF-W1X946-F1
#
_cell.length_a   1.000
_cell.length_b   1.000
_cell.length_c   1.000
_cell.angle_alpha   90.00
_cell.angle_beta   90.00
_cell.angle_gamma   90.00
#
_symmetry.space_group_name_H-M   'P 1'
#
loop_
_entity.id
_entity.type
_entity.pdbx_description
1 polymer ?
#
loop_
_entity_poly.entity_id
_entity_poly.type
_entity_poly.pdbx_seq_one_letter_code
_entity_poly.pdbx_strand_id
1 'polypeptide(L)'
;TRLAFAGLKFADYGSFDYGRNYGVMYDIEGWTDMLPEFGGDSYTNADNFMTGRANGVATYRNTDFFGLVNGLNFAVQYQGNNEGASNGQEGTNNGRDVRHENGDGWGLSTTYDLGMGFSAGAAYTSSDRTNDQVNHTAAGGDKADAWTAGLKYDANNIYLATMYSETRNMTPFGDSDYAVANKTQNFEVTAQYQFDFGLRP
;
A
#
# COMPACT_ATOMS: atom_id res chain seq x y z
N THR A 1 13.97 3.82 10.36
CA THR A 1 12.76 3.51 11.17
C THR A 1 11.70 2.87 10.30
N ARG A 2 11.02 1.79 10.73
CA ARG A 2 9.93 1.16 9.94
C ARG A 2 8.64 1.97 10.02
N LEU A 3 8.17 2.27 11.22
CA LEU A 3 6.94 3.04 11.49
C LEU A 3 7.22 4.09 12.56
N ALA A 4 6.65 5.28 12.39
CA ALA A 4 6.68 6.36 13.38
C ALA A 4 5.57 7.37 13.03
N PHE A 5 4.42 7.25 13.69
CA PHE A 5 3.25 8.09 13.47
C PHE A 5 2.54 8.38 14.79
N ALA A 6 1.75 9.44 14.80
CA ALA A 6 0.86 9.78 15.90
C ALA A 6 -0.57 9.96 15.35
N GLY A 7 -1.57 9.64 16.15
CA GLY A 7 -2.96 9.72 15.71
C GLY A 7 -3.96 9.81 16.85
N LEU A 8 -5.20 10.13 16.48
CA LEU A 8 -6.36 10.24 17.35
C LEU A 8 -7.47 9.34 16.82
N LYS A 9 -8.19 8.69 17.73
CA LYS A 9 -9.37 7.88 17.41
C LYS A 9 -10.60 8.45 18.11
N PHE A 10 -11.69 8.64 17.36
CA PHE A 10 -12.91 9.28 17.80
C PHE A 10 -14.10 8.31 17.73
N ALA A 11 -14.12 7.31 18.61
CA ALA A 11 -15.18 6.29 18.65
C ALA A 11 -15.52 5.77 17.23
N ASP A 12 -16.77 5.92 16.80
CA ASP A 12 -17.30 5.46 15.51
C ASP A 12 -17.07 6.47 14.37
N TYR A 13 -16.61 7.69 14.68
CA TYR A 13 -16.23 8.70 13.69
C TYR A 13 -14.87 8.40 13.05
N GLY A 14 -14.20 7.32 13.43
CA GLY A 14 -12.95 6.86 12.82
C GLY A 14 -11.70 7.35 13.54
N SER A 15 -10.56 7.20 12.86
CA SER A 15 -9.24 7.57 13.34
C SER A 15 -8.49 8.35 12.27
N PHE A 16 -7.64 9.26 12.72
CA PHE A 16 -6.69 9.97 11.87
C PHE A 16 -5.28 9.83 12.44
N ASP A 17 -4.31 9.52 11.59
CA ASP A 17 -2.90 9.48 11.93
C ASP A 17 -2.02 10.16 10.88
N TYR A 18 -0.86 10.65 11.31
CA TYR A 18 0.15 11.22 10.44
C TYR A 18 1.55 10.77 10.83
N GLY A 19 2.36 10.46 9.82
CA GLY A 19 3.80 10.19 9.99
C GLY A 19 4.32 9.21 8.95
N ARG A 20 5.28 8.37 9.36
CA ARG A 20 5.71 7.21 8.59
C ARG A 20 4.82 6.03 8.94
N ASN A 21 3.91 5.68 8.05
CA ASN A 21 2.94 4.60 8.21
C ASN A 21 2.83 3.77 6.92
N TYR A 22 2.01 2.72 6.92
CA TYR A 22 1.68 1.97 5.71
C TYR A 22 0.78 2.78 4.77
N GLY A 23 1.04 2.64 3.48
CA GLY A 23 0.18 3.11 2.40
C GLY A 23 -1.09 2.26 2.31
N VAL A 24 -2.19 2.86 1.86
CA VAL A 24 -3.50 2.18 1.84
C VAL A 24 -3.61 0.99 0.90
N MET A 25 -2.69 0.84 -0.08
CA MET A 25 -2.62 -0.40 -0.87
C MET A 25 -2.34 -1.62 0.00
N TYR A 26 -1.58 -1.42 1.08
CA TYR A 26 -1.19 -2.50 2.00
C TYR A 26 -2.35 -3.01 2.85
N ASP A 27 -3.51 -2.32 2.85
CA ASP A 27 -4.73 -2.82 3.48
C ASP A 27 -5.24 -4.10 2.79
N ILE A 28 -4.87 -4.31 1.52
CA ILE A 28 -5.18 -5.52 0.75
C ILE A 28 -3.95 -6.44 0.68
N GLU A 29 -2.76 -5.88 0.43
CA GLU A 29 -1.54 -6.68 0.37
C GLU A 29 -1.27 -7.47 1.67
N GLY A 30 -1.57 -6.87 2.82
CA GLY A 30 -1.39 -7.51 4.11
C GLY A 30 -2.17 -8.83 4.25
N TRP A 31 -3.09 -9.14 3.34
CA TRP A 31 -3.74 -10.45 3.31
C TRP A 31 -2.85 -11.55 2.71
N THR A 32 -2.02 -11.25 1.73
CA THR A 32 -1.12 -12.24 1.10
C THR A 32 0.29 -12.21 1.70
N ASP A 33 0.71 -11.10 2.30
CA ASP A 33 1.98 -10.96 3.06
C ASP A 33 1.93 -11.64 4.44
N MET A 34 1.70 -12.95 4.44
CA MET A 34 1.51 -13.80 5.62
C MET A 34 2.40 -15.04 5.60
N LEU A 35 3.44 -15.05 4.78
CA LEU A 35 4.34 -16.19 4.63
C LEU A 35 5.35 -16.23 5.81
N PRO A 36 6.03 -17.38 6.03
CA PRO A 36 6.94 -17.51 7.17
C PRO A 36 8.14 -16.56 7.19
N GLU A 37 8.58 -16.05 6.02
CA GLU A 37 9.78 -15.21 5.90
C GLU A 37 9.74 -14.30 4.66
N PHE A 38 9.42 -14.88 3.49
CA PHE A 38 9.30 -14.15 2.21
C PHE A 38 7.91 -13.50 2.04
N GLY A 39 7.61 -12.97 0.85
CA GLY A 39 6.27 -12.47 0.50
C GLY A 39 6.14 -10.95 0.60
N GLY A 40 4.99 -10.46 0.13
CA GLY A 40 4.70 -9.02 0.09
C GLY A 40 5.68 -8.24 -0.77
N ASP A 41 6.16 -8.84 -1.86
CA ASP A 41 7.25 -8.34 -2.70
C ASP A 41 6.92 -8.34 -4.21
N SER A 42 5.68 -8.66 -4.61
CA SER A 42 5.30 -8.64 -6.04
C SER A 42 5.23 -7.23 -6.64
N TYR A 43 4.65 -6.26 -5.92
CA TYR A 43 4.70 -4.83 -6.25
C TYR A 43 4.95 -3.94 -5.03
N THR A 44 4.69 -4.47 -3.83
CA THR A 44 4.87 -3.78 -2.58
C THR A 44 6.33 -3.56 -2.28
N ASN A 45 6.71 -2.28 -2.16
CA ASN A 45 8.06 -1.90 -1.79
C ASN A 45 7.99 -0.83 -0.70
N ALA A 46 8.95 -0.87 0.23
CA ALA A 46 9.11 0.25 1.15
C ALA A 46 9.50 1.49 0.36
N ASP A 47 8.91 2.63 0.72
CA ASP A 47 9.24 3.91 0.11
C ASP A 47 8.99 3.94 -1.40
N ASN A 48 7.95 3.26 -1.85
CA ASN A 48 7.50 3.25 -3.24
C ASN A 48 6.03 3.71 -3.30
N PHE A 49 5.85 5.04 -3.33
CA PHE A 49 4.53 5.68 -3.21
C PHE A 49 3.77 5.11 -1.99
N MET A 50 2.48 4.77 -2.16
CA MET A 50 1.61 4.21 -1.12
C MET A 50 1.44 2.67 -1.23
N THR A 51 2.38 1.95 -1.84
CA THR A 51 2.32 0.47 -1.97
C THR A 51 2.65 -0.26 -0.66
N GLY A 52 3.64 0.25 0.08
CA GLY A 52 4.09 -0.32 1.36
C GLY A 52 4.25 0.76 2.42
N ARG A 53 5.31 0.71 3.24
CA ARG A 53 5.61 1.77 4.22
C ARG A 53 6.05 3.05 3.52
N ALA A 54 5.49 4.19 3.89
CA ALA A 54 5.68 5.47 3.22
C ALA A 54 5.93 6.62 4.23
N ASN A 55 6.66 7.65 3.80
CA ASN A 55 6.89 8.87 4.59
C ASN A 55 5.77 9.89 4.36
N GLY A 56 5.38 10.59 5.44
CA GLY A 56 4.51 11.77 5.34
C GLY A 56 3.09 11.45 4.91
N VAL A 57 2.56 10.29 5.30
CA VAL A 57 1.17 9.91 5.00
C VAL A 57 0.23 10.42 6.10
N ALA A 58 -0.83 11.09 5.69
CA ALA A 58 -1.99 11.46 6.50
C ALA A 58 -3.11 10.46 6.19
N THR A 59 -3.49 9.63 7.15
CA THR A 59 -4.42 8.53 6.93
C THR A 59 -5.64 8.72 7.80
N TYR A 60 -6.82 8.84 7.19
CA TYR A 60 -8.09 8.71 7.86
C TYR A 60 -8.64 7.30 7.62
N ARG A 61 -9.07 6.62 8.69
CA ARG A 61 -9.67 5.29 8.65
C ARG A 61 -10.97 5.31 9.40
N ASN A 62 -11.96 4.56 8.92
CA ASN A 62 -13.21 4.38 9.61
C ASN A 62 -13.63 2.91 9.54
N THR A 63 -14.04 2.38 10.68
CA THR A 63 -14.54 1.03 10.84
C THR A 63 -16.07 1.04 10.90
N ASP A 64 -16.71 0.02 10.34
CA ASP A 64 -18.17 -0.14 10.29
C ASP A 64 -18.93 1.02 9.61
N PHE A 65 -18.27 1.74 8.70
CA PHE A 65 -18.81 2.86 7.92
C PHE A 65 -19.68 3.81 8.77
N PHE A 66 -19.08 4.40 9.80
CA PHE A 66 -19.72 5.29 10.77
C PHE A 66 -20.82 4.62 11.61
N GLY A 67 -20.72 3.30 11.80
CA GLY A 67 -21.73 2.47 12.44
C GLY A 67 -22.94 2.15 11.55
N LEU A 68 -22.92 2.51 10.27
CA LEU A 68 -24.03 2.29 9.34
C LEU A 68 -24.00 0.90 8.69
N VAL A 69 -22.80 0.35 8.47
CA VAL A 69 -22.61 -0.95 7.81
C VAL A 69 -21.55 -1.73 8.57
N ASN A 70 -22.00 -2.68 9.40
CA ASN A 70 -21.09 -3.54 10.15
C ASN A 70 -20.19 -4.34 9.20
N GLY A 71 -18.89 -4.38 9.51
CA GLY A 71 -17.87 -5.06 8.73
C GLY A 71 -17.31 -4.26 7.55
N LEU A 72 -17.92 -3.12 7.19
CA LEU A 72 -17.42 -2.27 6.09
C LEU A 72 -16.45 -1.22 6.62
N ASN A 73 -15.18 -1.36 6.27
CA ASN A 73 -14.14 -0.42 6.64
C ASN A 73 -13.66 0.34 5.42
N PHE A 74 -13.28 1.60 5.59
CA PHE A 74 -12.62 2.36 4.53
C PHE A 74 -11.49 3.23 5.06
N ALA A 75 -10.57 3.59 4.17
CA ALA A 75 -9.56 4.58 4.42
C ALA A 75 -9.47 5.60 3.28
N VAL A 76 -9.10 6.82 3.64
CA VAL A 76 -8.65 7.86 2.73
C VAL A 76 -7.26 8.29 3.18
N GLN A 77 -6.31 8.35 2.27
CA GLN A 77 -4.95 8.71 2.57
C GLN A 77 -4.45 9.79 1.62
N TYR A 78 -3.62 10.68 2.15
CA TYR A 78 -2.85 11.64 1.39
C TYR A 78 -1.38 11.48 1.73
N GLN A 79 -0.50 11.51 0.73
CA GLN A 79 0.94 11.49 0.88
C GLN A 79 1.49 12.80 0.32
N GLY A 80 2.26 13.53 1.12
CA GLY A 80 2.98 14.71 0.62
C GLY A 80 4.20 14.33 -0.22
N ASN A 81 4.61 15.24 -1.09
CA ASN A 81 5.83 15.15 -1.89
C ASN A 81 7.06 14.81 -1.03
N ASN A 82 7.89 13.89 -1.53
CA ASN A 82 9.19 13.51 -0.97
C ASN A 82 10.19 13.38 -2.14
N GLU A 83 11.02 14.39 -2.35
CA GLU A 83 11.95 14.44 -3.49
C GLU A 83 13.33 15.00 -3.08
N GLY A 84 14.37 14.55 -3.78
CA GLY A 84 15.71 15.11 -3.68
C GLY A 84 15.80 16.49 -4.33
N ALA A 85 16.80 17.29 -3.91
CA ALA A 85 17.12 18.53 -4.58
C ALA A 85 17.71 18.22 -5.96
N SER A 86 17.05 18.67 -7.03
CA SER A 86 17.45 18.40 -8.41
C SER A 86 16.82 19.40 -9.38
N ASN A 87 17.40 19.56 -10.58
CA ASN A 87 16.84 20.36 -11.67
C ASN A 87 16.45 21.81 -11.29
N GLY A 88 17.17 22.42 -10.33
CA GLY A 88 16.88 23.76 -9.83
C GLY A 88 15.67 23.86 -8.89
N GLN A 89 15.07 22.73 -8.50
CA GLN A 89 14.11 22.61 -7.40
C GLN A 89 14.87 22.42 -6.08
N GLU A 90 14.38 23.03 -5.01
CA GLU A 90 14.96 22.84 -3.66
C GLU A 90 14.78 21.40 -3.15
N GLY A 91 13.84 20.66 -3.72
CA GLY A 91 13.38 19.37 -3.22
C GLY A 91 12.71 19.48 -1.86
N THR A 92 12.58 18.36 -1.16
CA THR A 92 12.08 18.33 0.21
C THR A 92 13.22 18.05 1.20
N ASN A 93 12.98 18.36 2.47
CA ASN A 93 13.99 18.18 3.53
C ASN A 93 14.42 16.73 3.81
N ASN A 94 13.77 15.77 3.14
CA ASN A 94 13.90 14.33 3.30
C ASN A 94 14.21 13.61 1.97
N GLY A 95 15.01 14.25 1.11
CA GLY A 95 15.45 13.73 -0.19
C GLY A 95 16.03 12.32 -0.15
N ARG A 96 15.96 11.64 -1.30
CA ARG A 96 16.19 10.19 -1.44
C ARG A 96 16.50 9.78 -2.89
N ASP A 97 16.74 8.49 -3.11
CA ASP A 97 16.91 7.93 -4.45
C ASP A 97 15.65 8.11 -5.32
N VAL A 98 15.82 8.34 -6.62
CA VAL A 98 14.75 8.70 -7.56
C VAL A 98 13.62 7.67 -7.63
N ARG A 99 13.90 6.37 -7.46
CA ARG A 99 12.84 5.33 -7.45
C ARG A 99 12.01 5.35 -6.17
N HIS A 100 12.54 5.98 -5.13
CA HIS A 100 11.91 6.10 -3.82
C HIS A 100 11.32 7.48 -3.56
N GLU A 101 11.44 8.39 -4.52
CA GLU A 101 10.72 9.65 -4.51
C GLU A 101 9.23 9.45 -4.79
N ASN A 102 8.43 10.46 -4.45
CA ASN A 102 7.03 10.55 -4.84
C ASN A 102 6.63 12.02 -4.85
N GLY A 103 5.78 12.43 -5.79
CA GLY A 103 5.06 13.69 -5.69
C GLY A 103 3.91 13.61 -4.67
N ASP A 104 3.06 14.63 -4.65
CA ASP A 104 1.83 14.59 -3.87
C ASP A 104 0.90 13.49 -4.41
N GLY A 105 0.21 12.80 -3.51
CA GLY A 105 -0.65 11.68 -3.88
C GLY A 105 -1.80 11.44 -2.93
N TRP A 106 -2.82 10.73 -3.42
CA TRP A 106 -3.94 10.28 -2.62
C TRP A 106 -4.24 8.80 -2.84
N GLY A 107 -4.90 8.21 -1.85
CA GLY A 107 -5.27 6.81 -1.86
C GLY A 107 -6.61 6.56 -1.17
N LEU A 108 -7.27 5.50 -1.61
CA LEU A 108 -8.50 4.98 -1.02
C LEU A 108 -8.33 3.48 -0.81
N SER A 109 -8.88 2.96 0.28
CA SER A 109 -9.08 1.53 0.47
C SER A 109 -10.45 1.25 1.07
N THR A 110 -10.96 0.06 0.81
CA THR A 110 -12.16 -0.46 1.44
C THR A 110 -12.03 -1.97 1.63
N THR A 111 -12.54 -2.46 2.75
CA THR A 111 -12.62 -3.89 3.06
C THR A 111 -13.99 -4.19 3.65
N TYR A 112 -14.52 -5.36 3.35
CA TYR A 112 -15.81 -5.81 3.85
C TYR A 112 -15.73 -7.25 4.32
N ASP A 113 -16.13 -7.47 5.58
CA ASP A 113 -16.39 -8.81 6.11
C ASP A 113 -17.74 -9.30 5.56
N LEU A 114 -17.68 -10.33 4.71
CA LEU A 114 -18.85 -10.95 4.08
C LEU A 114 -19.53 -11.97 5.01
N GLY A 115 -18.95 -12.22 6.18
CA GLY A 115 -19.34 -13.27 7.11
C GLY A 115 -18.76 -14.65 6.74
N MET A 116 -18.96 -15.62 7.63
CA MET A 116 -18.50 -17.01 7.47
C MET A 116 -16.98 -17.16 7.24
N GLY A 117 -16.20 -16.17 7.68
CA GLY A 117 -14.74 -16.11 7.49
C GLY A 117 -14.29 -15.50 6.17
N PHE A 118 -15.20 -15.06 5.29
CA PHE A 118 -14.85 -14.44 4.02
C PHE A 118 -14.73 -12.92 4.14
N SER A 119 -13.71 -12.34 3.49
CA SER A 119 -13.56 -10.90 3.36
C SER A 119 -13.16 -10.54 1.93
N ALA A 120 -13.63 -9.39 1.46
CA ALA A 120 -13.27 -8.82 0.16
C ALA A 120 -12.81 -7.37 0.34
N GLY A 121 -11.87 -6.93 -0.49
CA GLY A 121 -11.37 -5.57 -0.38
C GLY A 121 -10.71 -5.10 -1.65
N ALA A 122 -10.58 -3.78 -1.77
CA ALA A 122 -9.87 -3.13 -2.85
C ALA A 122 -9.21 -1.84 -2.36
N ALA A 123 -8.14 -1.44 -3.03
CA ALA A 123 -7.50 -0.15 -2.84
C ALA A 123 -7.08 0.45 -4.17
N TYR A 124 -7.01 1.78 -4.20
CA TYR A 124 -6.55 2.58 -5.34
C TYR A 124 -5.67 3.71 -4.83
N THR A 125 -4.60 4.01 -5.56
CA THR A 125 -3.72 5.15 -5.28
C THR A 125 -3.34 5.84 -6.58
N SER A 126 -3.19 7.16 -6.51
CA SER A 126 -2.69 8.00 -7.60
C SER A 126 -1.80 9.09 -7.01
N SER A 127 -0.58 9.18 -7.51
CA SER A 127 0.39 10.20 -7.09
C SER A 127 1.06 10.81 -8.29
N ASP A 128 1.40 12.10 -8.19
CA ASP A 128 2.28 12.73 -9.16
C ASP A 128 3.69 12.12 -9.03
N ARG A 129 4.41 12.05 -10.15
CA ARG A 129 5.82 11.64 -10.20
C ARG A 129 6.69 12.88 -10.20
N THR A 130 7.82 12.82 -9.51
CA THR A 130 8.75 13.94 -9.47
C THR A 130 9.33 14.20 -10.86
N ASN A 131 9.85 15.40 -11.09
CA ASN A 131 10.50 15.71 -12.36
C ASN A 131 11.66 14.77 -12.64
N ASP A 132 12.38 14.33 -11.61
CA ASP A 132 13.49 13.39 -11.78
C ASP A 132 13.01 12.02 -12.20
N GLN A 133 11.92 11.53 -11.62
CA GLN A 133 11.29 10.29 -12.04
C GLN A 133 10.85 10.33 -13.49
N VAL A 134 10.19 11.42 -13.91
CA VAL A 134 9.70 11.61 -15.27
C VAL A 134 10.85 11.68 -16.28
N ASN A 135 11.96 12.34 -15.94
CA ASN A 135 13.05 12.61 -16.87
C ASN A 135 14.14 11.53 -16.90
N HIS A 136 14.31 10.78 -15.82
CA HIS A 136 15.48 9.88 -15.67
C HIS A 136 15.12 8.40 -15.57
N THR A 137 13.88 8.03 -15.29
CA THR A 137 13.50 6.60 -15.22
C THR A 137 13.04 6.05 -16.57
N ALA A 138 13.05 4.73 -16.71
CA ALA A 138 12.56 4.02 -17.90
C ALA A 138 11.03 4.08 -18.07
N ALA A 139 10.30 4.49 -17.02
CA ALA A 139 8.85 4.70 -17.08
C ALA A 139 8.54 6.14 -17.46
N GLY A 140 7.66 6.32 -18.45
CA GLY A 140 7.11 7.63 -18.79
C GLY A 140 5.95 8.02 -17.88
N GLY A 141 5.25 9.09 -18.26
CA GLY A 141 4.05 9.57 -17.54
C GLY A 141 4.39 10.39 -16.29
N ASP A 142 3.54 11.36 -16.02
CA ASP A 142 3.59 12.31 -14.90
C ASP A 142 2.93 11.78 -13.63
N LYS A 143 2.25 10.62 -13.71
CA LYS A 143 1.57 9.97 -12.58
C LYS A 143 1.97 8.51 -12.41
N ALA A 144 1.95 8.09 -11.15
CA ALA A 144 2.04 6.73 -10.70
C ALA A 144 0.68 6.30 -10.14
N ASP A 145 0.03 5.35 -10.81
CA ASP A 145 -1.27 4.81 -10.40
C ASP A 145 -1.13 3.34 -10.01
N ALA A 146 -1.86 2.93 -8.98
CA ALA A 146 -1.99 1.52 -8.64
C ALA A 146 -3.39 1.21 -8.15
N TRP A 147 -3.85 0.00 -8.47
CA TRP A 147 -5.04 -0.58 -7.87
C TRP A 147 -4.78 -2.02 -7.47
N THR A 148 -5.47 -2.47 -6.44
CA THR A 148 -5.42 -3.85 -5.96
C THR A 148 -6.80 -4.28 -5.49
N ALA A 149 -7.12 -5.55 -5.68
CA ALA A 149 -8.30 -6.19 -5.12
C ALA A 149 -7.91 -7.56 -4.57
N GLY A 150 -8.52 -7.93 -3.45
CA GLY A 150 -8.21 -9.16 -2.76
C GLY A 150 -9.44 -9.85 -2.19
N LEU A 151 -9.29 -11.15 -1.96
CA LEU A 151 -10.23 -12.00 -1.25
C LEU A 151 -9.46 -12.78 -0.19
N LYS A 152 -10.07 -12.94 0.98
CA LYS A 152 -9.54 -13.75 2.07
C LYS A 152 -10.63 -14.66 2.63
N TYR A 153 -10.25 -15.89 2.96
CA TYR A 153 -10.96 -16.80 3.83
C TYR A 153 -10.09 -17.10 5.05
N ASP A 154 -10.62 -16.85 6.25
CA ASP A 154 -9.90 -16.94 7.52
C ASP A 154 -10.83 -17.53 8.58
N ALA A 155 -11.03 -18.85 8.50
CA ALA A 155 -11.89 -19.62 9.40
C ALA A 155 -11.53 -21.11 9.38
N ASN A 156 -11.96 -21.84 10.41
CA ASN A 156 -11.81 -23.30 10.51
C ASN A 156 -10.35 -23.78 10.33
N ASN A 157 -9.41 -23.08 10.97
CA ASN A 157 -7.96 -23.31 10.89
C ASN A 157 -7.35 -23.13 9.49
N ILE A 158 -8.10 -22.63 8.51
CA ILE A 158 -7.61 -22.37 7.15
C ILE A 158 -7.48 -20.86 6.96
N TYR A 159 -6.33 -20.45 6.45
CA TYR A 159 -6.09 -19.11 5.94
C TYR A 159 -5.81 -19.21 4.44
N LEU A 160 -6.71 -18.70 3.62
CA LEU A 160 -6.55 -18.64 2.16
C LEU A 160 -6.76 -17.19 1.73
N ALA A 161 -5.74 -16.57 1.18
CA ALA A 161 -5.83 -15.21 0.66
C ALA A 161 -5.27 -15.15 -0.76
N THR A 162 -5.87 -14.30 -1.57
CA THR A 162 -5.36 -13.97 -2.91
C THR A 162 -5.56 -12.49 -3.17
N MET A 163 -4.64 -11.92 -3.94
CA MET A 163 -4.78 -10.57 -4.44
C MET A 163 -4.34 -10.48 -5.90
N TYR A 164 -4.87 -9.48 -6.60
CA TYR A 164 -4.43 -9.08 -7.92
C TYR A 164 -4.28 -7.56 -7.94
N SER A 165 -3.19 -7.08 -8.53
CA SER A 165 -2.89 -5.66 -8.66
C SER A 165 -2.38 -5.31 -10.05
N GLU A 166 -2.67 -4.10 -10.52
CA GLU A 166 -1.89 -3.47 -11.58
C GLU A 166 -1.31 -2.15 -11.09
N THR A 167 -0.08 -1.87 -11.48
CA THR A 167 0.57 -0.58 -11.27
C THR A 167 0.96 0.04 -12.60
N ARG A 168 1.09 1.36 -12.63
CA ARG A 168 1.59 2.14 -13.77
C ARG A 168 2.65 3.12 -13.30
N ASN A 169 3.79 3.12 -13.98
CA ASN A 169 4.92 4.02 -13.75
C ASN A 169 5.42 4.07 -12.29
N MET A 170 5.30 2.95 -11.58
CA MET A 170 5.44 2.87 -10.13
C MET A 170 6.43 1.80 -9.70
N THR A 171 6.23 0.54 -10.09
CA THR A 171 7.00 -0.59 -9.55
C THR A 171 8.45 -0.55 -10.05
N PRO A 172 9.45 -0.43 -9.16
CA PRO A 172 10.86 -0.55 -9.52
C PRO A 172 11.20 -2.01 -9.85
N PHE A 173 12.21 -2.24 -10.69
CA PHE A 173 12.70 -3.60 -10.98
C PHE A 173 14.21 -3.63 -11.21
N GLY A 174 14.86 -4.72 -10.81
CA GLY A 174 16.31 -4.89 -10.96
C GLY A 174 17.14 -3.85 -10.20
N ASP A 175 18.45 -3.88 -10.45
CA ASP A 175 19.42 -3.11 -9.65
C ASP A 175 19.68 -1.68 -10.16
N SER A 176 19.16 -1.34 -11.35
CA SER A 176 19.37 -0.01 -11.94
C SER A 176 18.47 1.04 -11.27
N ASP A 177 19.07 2.16 -10.84
CA ASP A 177 18.39 3.30 -10.22
C ASP A 177 17.36 4.00 -11.11
N TYR A 178 17.28 3.60 -12.39
CA TYR A 178 16.34 4.17 -13.36
C TYR A 178 15.29 3.16 -13.83
N ALA A 179 15.33 1.92 -13.34
CA ALA A 179 14.43 0.88 -13.79
C ALA A 179 13.10 0.90 -13.03
N VAL A 180 12.10 1.53 -13.66
CA VAL A 180 10.70 1.57 -13.23
C VAL A 180 9.84 1.04 -14.37
N ALA A 181 8.90 0.15 -14.05
CA ALA A 181 8.02 -0.44 -15.06
C ALA A 181 6.89 0.53 -15.44
N ASN A 182 6.65 0.69 -16.75
CA ASN A 182 5.50 1.46 -17.25
C ASN A 182 4.15 0.83 -16.84
N LYS A 183 4.12 -0.50 -16.76
CA LYS A 183 2.97 -1.27 -16.28
C LYS A 183 3.43 -2.56 -15.64
N THR A 184 2.81 -2.97 -14.54
CA THR A 184 2.90 -4.34 -14.02
C THR A 184 1.52 -4.95 -13.80
N GLN A 185 1.49 -6.29 -13.77
CA GLN A 185 0.35 -7.09 -13.35
C GLN A 185 0.88 -8.08 -12.32
N ASN A 186 0.33 -8.02 -11.13
CA ASN A 186 0.88 -8.68 -9.95
C ASN A 186 -0.20 -9.59 -9.38
N PHE A 187 0.18 -10.81 -9.02
CA PHE A 187 -0.72 -11.82 -8.47
C PHE A 187 -0.02 -12.58 -7.34
N GLU A 188 -0.72 -12.75 -6.24
CA GLU A 188 -0.26 -13.46 -5.06
C GLU A 188 -1.40 -14.33 -4.53
N VAL A 189 -1.03 -15.51 -4.03
CA VAL A 189 -1.93 -16.42 -3.35
C VAL A 189 -1.17 -17.14 -2.24
N THR A 190 -1.77 -17.20 -1.06
CA THR A 190 -1.23 -17.92 0.09
C THR A 190 -2.32 -18.82 0.67
N ALA A 191 -1.97 -20.06 0.99
CA ALA A 191 -2.85 -21.05 1.58
C ALA A 191 -2.12 -21.70 2.74
N GLN A 192 -2.71 -21.62 3.93
CA GLN A 192 -2.08 -22.06 5.17
C GLN A 192 -3.09 -22.81 6.03
N TYR A 193 -2.58 -23.75 6.84
CA TYR A 193 -3.40 -24.51 7.77
C TYR A 193 -2.82 -24.48 9.18
N GLN A 194 -3.57 -24.04 10.17
CA GLN A 194 -3.12 -24.02 11.57
C GLN A 194 -3.44 -25.34 12.25
N PHE A 195 -2.43 -26.17 12.51
CA PHE A 195 -2.59 -27.32 13.38
C PHE A 195 -2.67 -26.90 14.85
N ASP A 196 -3.46 -27.64 15.65
CA ASP A 196 -3.65 -27.38 17.08
C ASP A 196 -2.36 -27.44 17.90
N PHE A 197 -1.37 -28.22 17.45
CA PHE A 197 -0.06 -28.34 18.11
C PHE A 197 0.93 -27.22 17.74
N GLY A 198 0.48 -26.22 16.96
CA GLY A 198 1.22 -24.99 16.66
C GLY A 198 1.93 -24.94 15.30
N LEU A 199 2.01 -26.06 14.56
CA LEU A 199 2.55 -26.04 13.19
C LEU A 199 1.57 -25.35 12.24
N ARG A 200 2.11 -24.54 11.33
CA ARG A 200 1.35 -23.83 10.31
C ARG A 200 2.08 -23.88 8.96
N PRO A 201 1.92 -24.95 8.17
CA PRO A 201 2.38 -24.96 6.78
C PRO A 201 1.63 -23.94 5.92
#